data_AF-A0A8T7EWY4-F1
#
_entry.id   AF-A0A8T7EWY4-F1
#
_cell.length_a   1.000
_cell.length_b   1.000
_cell.length_c   1.000
_cell.angle_alpha   90.00
_cell.angle_beta   90.00
_cell.angle_gamma   90.00
#
_symmetry.space_group_name_H-M   'P 1'
#
loop_
_entity.id
_entity.type
_entity.pdbx_description
1 polymer ?
#
loop_
_entity_poly.entity_id
_entity_poly.type
_entity_poly.pdbx_seq_one_letter_code
_entity_poly.pdbx_strand_id
1 'polypeptide(L)'
;MSASSDELRSRLQERAYEAIENLLRQKAGRRDLSMSEMEDLVGDLEIELRQSLLQEMVVDAQQTRPGLCERCGGKLRYKGKKSRQVVTLRGLK
;
A
#
# COMPACT_ATOMS: atom_id res chain seq x y z
N MET A 1 1.72 10.04 17.74
CA MET A 1 1.69 9.09 16.61
C MET A 1 1.36 7.73 17.19
N SER A 2 0.33 7.05 16.68
CA SER A 2 -0.11 5.76 17.23
C SER A 2 0.87 4.67 16.79
N ALA A 3 1.14 3.67 17.65
CA ALA A 3 2.04 2.55 17.34
C ALA A 3 1.72 1.88 15.99
N SER A 4 0.44 1.86 15.60
CA SER A 4 -0.03 1.38 14.30
C SER A 4 0.51 2.14 13.09
N SER A 5 0.75 3.47 13.21
CA SER A 5 1.31 4.28 12.13
C SER A 5 2.81 4.04 11.97
N ASP A 6 3.52 3.84 13.07
CA ASP A 6 4.96 3.58 13.05
C ASP A 6 5.25 2.17 12.54
N GLU A 7 4.48 1.17 12.97
CA GLU A 7 4.53 -0.20 12.42
C GLU A 7 4.24 -0.24 10.92
N LEU A 8 3.22 0.50 10.47
CA LEU A 8 2.89 0.60 9.05
C LEU A 8 4.04 1.22 8.26
N ARG A 9 4.62 2.32 8.76
CA ARG A 9 5.76 2.97 8.14
C ARG A 9 6.94 2.00 8.02
N SER A 10 7.27 1.26 9.08
CA SER A 10 8.35 0.28 9.06
C SER A 10 8.12 -0.81 8.01
N ARG A 11 6.92 -1.40 7.93
CA ARG A 11 6.60 -2.41 6.91
C ARG A 11 6.72 -1.87 5.48
N LEU A 12 6.24 -0.64 5.24
CA LEU A 12 6.34 -0.01 3.93
C LEU A 12 7.79 0.30 3.54
N GLN A 13 8.61 0.75 4.51
CA GLN A 13 10.03 0.99 4.30
C GLN A 13 10.80 -0.30 4.02
N GLU A 14 10.48 -1.38 4.72
CA GLU A 14 11.07 -2.70 4.51
C GLU A 14 10.76 -3.23 3.10
N ARG A 15 9.49 -3.21 2.67
CA ARG A 15 9.12 -3.60 1.30
C ARG A 15 9.80 -2.73 0.24
N ALA A 16 9.89 -1.42 0.48
CA ALA A 16 10.58 -0.54 -0.44
C ALA A 16 12.07 -0.85 -0.54
N TYR A 17 12.70 -1.17 0.58
CA TYR A 17 14.09 -1.60 0.62
C TYR A 17 14.31 -2.90 -0.17
N GLU A 18 13.48 -3.92 0.05
CA GLU A 18 13.55 -5.18 -0.69
C GLU A 18 13.39 -5.00 -2.20
N ALA A 19 12.43 -4.18 -2.62
CA ALA A 19 12.19 -3.92 -4.03
C ALA A 19 13.37 -3.17 -4.69
N ILE A 20 13.98 -2.22 -3.98
CA ILE A 20 15.20 -1.53 -4.43
C ILE A 20 16.37 -2.51 -4.53
N GLU A 21 16.58 -3.35 -3.53
CA GLU A 21 17.64 -4.37 -3.54
C GLU A 21 17.46 -5.37 -4.69
N ASN A 22 16.22 -5.73 -5.01
CA ASN A 22 15.91 -6.57 -6.16
C ASN A 22 16.25 -5.88 -7.48
N LEU A 23 15.88 -4.60 -7.65
CA LEU A 23 16.27 -3.82 -8.82
C LEU A 23 17.79 -3.73 -8.95
N LEU A 24 18.50 -3.42 -7.86
CA LEU A 24 19.95 -3.31 -7.85
C LEU A 24 20.62 -4.65 -8.18
N ARG A 25 20.10 -5.77 -7.68
CA ARG A 25 20.56 -7.12 -8.05
C ARG A 25 20.32 -7.45 -9.52
N GLN A 26 19.15 -7.12 -10.05
CA GLN A 26 18.84 -7.35 -11.46
C GLN A 26 19.68 -6.47 -12.41
N LYS A 27 20.04 -5.27 -11.95
CA LYS A 27 20.99 -4.38 -12.64
C LYS A 27 22.44 -4.85 -12.47
N ALA A 28 22.80 -5.48 -11.37
CA ALA A 28 24.18 -5.84 -11.06
C ALA A 28 24.79 -6.70 -12.18
N GLY A 29 25.89 -6.22 -12.75
CA GLY A 29 26.57 -6.87 -13.87
C GLY A 29 26.09 -6.46 -15.27
N ARG A 30 24.97 -5.74 -15.39
CA ARG A 30 24.48 -5.20 -16.68
C ARG A 30 24.96 -3.76 -16.85
N ARG A 31 26.01 -3.57 -17.64
CA ARG A 31 26.59 -2.23 -17.92
C ARG A 31 25.87 -1.50 -19.06
N ASP A 32 25.36 -2.26 -20.04
CA ASP A 32 24.72 -1.73 -21.24
C ASP A 32 23.24 -2.17 -21.27
N LEU A 33 22.42 -1.53 -20.45
CA LEU A 33 20.98 -1.70 -20.53
C LEU A 33 20.44 -0.82 -21.67
N SER A 34 19.61 -1.41 -22.53
CA SER A 34 18.77 -0.66 -23.45
C SER A 34 17.74 0.18 -22.69
N MET A 35 17.14 1.16 -23.38
CA MET A 35 16.09 1.99 -22.78
C MET A 35 14.92 1.14 -22.28
N SER A 36 14.47 0.18 -23.09
CA SER A 36 13.38 -0.72 -22.73
C SER A 36 13.70 -1.57 -21.51
N GLU A 37 14.91 -2.11 -21.40
CA GLU A 37 15.30 -2.86 -20.20
C GLU A 37 15.38 -1.99 -18.94
N MET A 38 15.74 -0.70 -19.08
CA MET A 38 15.69 0.24 -17.97
C MET A 38 14.24 0.55 -17.56
N GLU A 39 13.36 0.76 -18.53
CA GLU A 39 11.92 1.00 -18.30
C GLU A 39 11.26 -0.21 -17.64
N ASP A 40 11.57 -1.44 -18.08
CA ASP A 40 11.04 -2.67 -17.48
C ASP A 40 11.48 -2.81 -16.02
N LEU A 41 12.78 -2.65 -15.74
CA LEU A 41 13.33 -2.75 -14.38
C LEU A 41 12.70 -1.74 -13.41
N VAL A 42 12.52 -0.50 -13.86
CA VAL A 42 11.90 0.55 -13.05
C VAL A 42 10.39 0.36 -12.94
N GLY A 43 9.75 -0.10 -14.02
CA GLY A 43 8.31 -0.37 -14.07
C GLY A 43 7.90 -1.47 -13.09
N ASP A 44 8.68 -2.55 -13.00
CA ASP A 44 8.45 -3.63 -12.03
C ASP A 44 8.50 -3.09 -10.59
N LEU A 45 9.52 -2.29 -10.26
CA LEU A 45 9.64 -1.62 -8.97
C LEU A 45 8.43 -0.71 -8.69
N GLU A 46 8.01 0.09 -9.68
CA GLU A 46 6.86 0.99 -9.55
C GLU A 46 5.60 0.20 -9.23
N ILE A 47 5.33 -0.88 -9.97
CA ILE A 47 4.13 -1.69 -9.82
C ILE A 47 4.05 -2.27 -8.40
N GLU A 48 5.15 -2.84 -7.91
CA GLU A 48 5.21 -3.49 -6.60
C GLU A 48 4.99 -2.49 -5.45
N LEU A 49 5.70 -1.36 -5.47
CA LEU A 49 5.58 -0.30 -4.47
C LEU A 49 4.16 0.27 -4.44
N ARG A 50 3.64 0.60 -5.62
CA ARG A 50 2.31 1.20 -5.80
C ARG A 50 1.20 0.28 -5.32
N GLN A 51 1.28 -1.02 -5.62
CA GLN A 51 0.30 -2.01 -5.13
C GLN A 51 0.36 -2.16 -3.61
N SER A 52 1.56 -2.25 -3.03
CA SER A 52 1.75 -2.34 -1.58
C SER A 52 1.13 -1.13 -0.86
N LEU A 53 1.40 0.08 -1.34
CA LEU A 53 0.84 1.31 -0.76
C LEU A 53 -0.69 1.36 -0.88
N LEU A 54 -1.23 1.05 -2.07
CA LEU A 54 -2.68 1.04 -2.28
C LEU A 54 -3.39 0.03 -1.39
N GLN A 55 -2.82 -1.16 -1.20
CA GLN A 55 -3.39 -2.19 -0.34
C GLN A 55 -3.48 -1.72 1.11
N GLU A 56 -2.41 -1.14 1.65
CA GLU A 56 -2.42 -0.63 3.03
C GLU A 56 -3.44 0.51 3.21
N MET A 57 -3.54 1.43 2.24
CA MET A 57 -4.54 2.49 2.28
C MET A 57 -5.98 1.96 2.22
N VAL A 58 -6.22 0.90 1.43
CA VAL A 58 -7.51 0.23 1.36
C VAL A 58 -7.84 -0.45 2.69
N VAL A 59 -6.87 -1.13 3.29
CA VAL A 59 -7.05 -1.80 4.60
C VAL A 59 -7.38 -0.77 5.69
N ASP A 60 -6.65 0.35 5.77
CA ASP A 60 -6.94 1.42 6.73
C ASP A 60 -8.34 2.02 6.52
N ALA A 61 -8.72 2.29 5.27
CA ALA A 61 -10.05 2.78 4.92
C ALA A 61 -11.18 1.77 5.22
N GLN A 62 -10.90 0.47 5.24
CA GLN A 62 -11.86 -0.57 5.61
C GLN A 62 -11.94 -0.80 7.13
N GLN A 63 -10.86 -0.53 7.87
CA GLN A 63 -10.79 -0.70 9.33
C GLN A 63 -11.53 0.39 10.13
N THR A 64 -12.07 1.43 9.47
CA THR A 64 -12.87 2.45 10.13
C THR A 64 -14.06 1.78 10.83
N ARG A 65 -14.01 1.75 12.18
CA ARG A 65 -14.90 0.92 13.00
C ARG A 65 -16.37 1.22 12.69
N PRO A 66 -17.11 0.26 12.10
CA PRO A 66 -18.51 0.45 11.80
C PRO A 66 -19.29 0.66 13.10
N GLY A 67 -20.06 1.75 13.18
CA GLY A 67 -21.03 1.95 14.26
C GLY A 67 -20.58 2.84 15.43
N LEU A 68 -19.55 3.68 15.28
CA LEU A 68 -19.26 4.78 16.22
C LEU A 68 -19.54 6.15 15.56
N CYS A 69 -20.02 7.11 16.36
CA CYS A 69 -20.24 8.48 15.91
C CYS A 69 -18.91 9.25 15.80
N GLU A 70 -18.61 9.81 14.64
CA GLU A 70 -17.38 10.59 14.40
C GLU A 70 -17.27 11.87 15.24
N ARG A 71 -18.39 12.40 15.76
CA ARG A 71 -18.39 13.61 16.61
C ARG A 71 -18.26 13.34 18.10
N CYS A 72 -18.82 12.23 18.59
CA CYS A 72 -18.93 11.98 20.03
C CYS A 72 -18.48 10.58 20.47
N GLY A 73 -18.04 9.71 19.56
CA GLY A 73 -17.58 8.36 19.85
C GLY A 73 -18.68 7.38 20.31
N GLY A 74 -19.94 7.79 20.38
CA GLY A 74 -21.05 6.95 20.83
C GLY A 74 -21.44 5.85 19.82
N LYS A 75 -21.92 4.71 20.32
CA LYS A 75 -22.40 3.59 19.47
C LYS A 75 -23.66 3.98 18.68
N LEU A 76 -23.60 3.84 17.36
CA LEU A 76 -24.70 4.07 16.44
C LEU A 76 -25.63 2.84 16.40
N ARG A 77 -26.92 3.04 16.70
CA ARG A 77 -27.92 1.95 16.71
C ARG A 77 -28.28 1.41 15.32
N TYR A 78 -28.32 2.26 14.30
CA TYR A 78 -28.80 1.90 12.96
C TYR A 78 -27.82 2.26 11.82
N LYS A 79 -27.03 3.34 11.97
CA LYS A 79 -26.11 3.84 10.94
C LYS A 79 -24.71 3.26 11.11
N GLY A 80 -24.00 3.06 9.99
CA GLY A 80 -22.62 2.60 9.98
C GLY A 80 -22.43 1.12 10.32
N LYS A 81 -23.46 0.27 10.24
CA LYS A 81 -23.36 -1.18 10.53
C LYS A 81 -22.87 -2.05 9.36
N LYS A 82 -22.94 -1.53 8.13
CA LYS A 82 -22.43 -2.22 6.94
C LYS A 82 -21.00 -1.78 6.68
N SER A 83 -20.09 -2.74 6.54
CA SER A 83 -18.76 -2.48 5.98
C SER A 83 -18.92 -1.94 4.56
N ARG A 84 -18.14 -0.92 4.22
CA ARG A 84 -18.02 -0.45 2.84
C ARG A 84 -16.87 -1.20 2.20
N GLN A 85 -17.14 -1.88 1.09
CA GLN A 85 -16.08 -2.39 0.24
C GLN A 85 -15.49 -1.23 -0.54
N VAL A 86 -14.20 -0.97 -0.32
CA VAL A 86 -13.44 0.01 -1.10
C VAL A 86 -13.02 -0.65 -2.40
N VAL A 87 -13.48 -0.13 -3.54
CA VAL A 87 -13.09 -0.60 -4.86
C VAL A 87 -12.10 0.39 -5.44
N THR A 88 -10.93 -0.09 -5.87
CA THR A 88 -9.93 0.76 -6.52
C THR A 88 -10.14 0.74 -8.04
N LEU A 89 -9.82 1.85 -8.72
CA LEU A 89 -9.86 1.92 -10.20
C LEU A 89 -8.94 0.88 -10.87
N ARG A 90 -7.96 0.37 -10.13
CA ARG A 90 -6.95 -0.59 -10.59
C ARG A 90 -7.30 -2.05 -10.25
N GLY A 91 -8.48 -2.32 -9.69
CA GLY A 91 -8.99 -3.67 -9.53
C GLY A 91 -8.40 -4.48 -8.37
N LEU A 92 -7.70 -3.85 -7.42
CA LEU A 92 -7.44 -4.49 -6.12
C LEU A 92 -8.79 -4.79 -5.46
N LYS A 93 -9.15 -6.07 -5.39
CA LYS A 93 -10.34 -6.60 -4.71
C LYS A 93 -9.99 -6.97 -3.28
#